data_AF-A0A1H6YAB4-F1
#
_entry.id   AF-A0A1H6YAB4-F1
#
_cell.length_a   1.000
_cell.length_b   1.000
_cell.length_c   1.000
_cell.angle_alpha   90.00
_cell.angle_beta   90.00
_cell.angle_gamma   90.00
#
_symmetry.space_group_name_H-M   'P 1'
#
loop_
_entity.id
_entity.type
_entity.pdbx_description
1 polymer ?
#
loop_
_entity_poly.entity_id
_entity_poly.type
_entity_poly.pdbx_seq_one_letter_code
_entity_poly.pdbx_strand_id
1 'polypeptide(L)' 'MNFWQWLSNAAWGLSILIFAWILIDAFKVHRDYDDDFLTSSTEGNE' A
#
# COMPACT_ATOMS: atom_id res chain seq x y z
N MET A 1 -1.39 20.99 24.34
CA MET A 1 -1.87 19.86 23.52
C MET A 1 -2.62 18.90 24.44
N ASN A 2 -3.87 18.56 24.14
CA ASN A 2 -4.63 17.60 24.97
C ASN A 2 -4.45 16.16 24.46
N PHE A 3 -4.91 15.18 25.26
CA PHE A 3 -4.79 13.76 24.93
C PHE A 3 -5.38 13.41 23.55
N TRP A 4 -6.56 13.96 23.23
CA TRP A 4 -7.24 13.72 21.96
C TRP A 4 -6.48 14.28 20.75
N GLN A 5 -5.82 15.42 20.89
CA GLN A 5 -4.96 15.99 19.86
C GLN A 5 -3.73 15.10 19.59
N TRP A 6 -3.10 14.59 20.65
CA TRP A 6 -1.99 13.64 20.50
C TRP A 6 -2.43 12.35 19.79
N LEU A 7 -3.56 11.78 20.20
CA LEU A 7 -4.12 10.58 19.59
C LEU A 7 -4.47 10.80 18.11
N SER A 8 -5.08 11.94 17.78
CA SER A 8 -5.42 12.31 16.40
C SER A 8 -4.16 12.46 15.53
N ASN A 9 -3.14 13.15 16.03
CA ASN A 9 -1.88 13.32 15.30
C ASN A 9 -1.17 11.98 15.06
N ALA A 10 -1.20 11.07 16.05
CA ALA A 10 -0.66 9.72 15.90
C ALA A 10 -1.43 8.90 14.86
N ALA A 11 -2.77 8.98 14.85
CA ALA A 11 -3.60 8.32 13.85
C ALA A 11 -3.32 8.83 12.44
N TRP A 12 -3.15 10.16 12.28
CA TRP A 12 -2.74 10.76 11.01
C TRP A 12 -1.36 10.28 10.55
N GLY A 13 -0.38 10.24 11.46
CA GLY A 13 0.95 9.70 11.16
C GLY A 13 0.89 8.24 10.70
N LEU A 14 0.12 7.41 11.39
CA LEU A 14 -0.06 6.00 11.02
C LEU A 14 -0.73 5.83 9.65
N SER A 15 -1.74 6.65 9.36
CA SER A 15 -2.41 6.65 8.05
C SER A 15 -1.43 6.94 6.91
N ILE A 16 -0.57 7.96 7.08
CA ILE A 16 0.47 8.29 6.09
C ILE A 16 1.45 7.13 5.89
N LEU A 17 1.88 6.48 6.98
CA LEU A 17 2.79 5.34 6.90
C LEU A 17 2.18 4.14 6.16
N ILE A 18 0.91 3.81 6.45
CA ILE A 18 0.19 2.74 5.76
C ILE A 18 0.04 3.08 4.27
N PHE A 19 -0.33 4.33 3.95
CA PHE A 19 -0.45 4.76 2.56
C PHE A 19 0.88 4.65 1.81
N ALA A 20 1.97 5.11 2.41
CA ALA A 20 3.30 4.97 1.83
C ALA A 20 3.69 3.50 1.61
N TRP A 21 3.35 2.63 2.55
CA TRP A 21 3.59 1.19 2.42
C TRP A 21 2.83 0.57 1.24
N ILE A 22 1.55 0.92 1.06
CA ILE A 22 0.74 0.47 -0.09
C ILE A 22 1.37 0.92 -1.41
N LEU A 23 1.85 2.16 -1.50
CA LEU A 23 2.49 2.67 -2.72
C LEU A 23 3.80 1.93 -3.03
N ILE A 24 4.62 1.66 -2.01
CA ILE A 24 5.86 0.90 -2.17
C ILE A 24 5.56 -0.51 -2.65
N ASP A 25 4.56 -1.16 -2.05
CA ASP A 25 4.14 -2.50 -2.43
C ASP A 25 3.66 -2.54 -3.89
N ALA A 26 2.75 -1.65 -4.28
CA ALA A 26 2.26 -1.53 -5.65
C ALA A 26 3.40 -1.29 -6.67
N PHE A 27 4.35 -0.41 -6.33
CA PHE A 27 5.52 -0.16 -7.19
C PHE A 27 6.40 -1.40 -7.33
N LYS A 28 6.62 -2.15 -6.25
CA LYS A 28 7.42 -3.38 -6.29
C LYS A 28 6.73 -4.46 -7.12
N VAL A 29 5.42 -4.65 -6.93
CA VAL A 29 4.64 -5.63 -7.70
C VAL A 29 4.70 -5.33 -9.20
N HIS A 30 4.48 -4.07 -9.59
CA HIS A 30 4.58 -3.67 -11.00
C HIS A 30 6.00 -3.81 -11.58
N ARG A 31 7.05 -3.72 -10.76
CA ARG A 31 8.43 -3.97 -11.21
C ARG A 31 8.73 -5.46 -11.37
N ASP A 32 8.21 -6.28 -10.47
CA ASP A 32 8.60 -7.69 -10.35
C ASP A 32 7.74 -8.61 -11.23
N TYR A 33 6.55 -8.16 -11.66
CA TYR A 33 5.62 -8.92 -12.50
C TYR A 33 5.23 -8.13 -13.77
N ASP A 34 5.05 -8.84 -14.88
CA ASP A 34 4.57 -8.26 -16.13
C ASP A 34 3.09 -7.85 -16.01
N ASP A 35 2.71 -6.75 -16.67
CA ASP A 35 1.33 -6.25 -16.66
C ASP A 35 0.36 -7.25 -17.30
N ASP A 36 0.81 -8.00 -18.32
CA ASP A 36 0.02 -9.08 -18.93
C ASP A 36 -0.29 -10.19 -17.93
N PHE A 37 0.66 -10.50 -17.03
CA PHE A 37 0.44 -11.45 -15.95
C PHE A 37 -0.52 -10.89 -14.90
N LEU A 38 -0.34 -9.63 -14.48
CA LEU A 38 -1.17 -8.97 -13.46
C LEU A 38 -2.62 -8.74 -13.91
N THR A 39 -2.87 -8.61 -15.22
CA THR A 39 -4.19 -8.35 -15.80
C THR A 39 -4.83 -9.58 -16.45
N SER A 40 -4.10 -10.70 -16.49
CA SER A 40 -4.62 -11.98 -16.98
C SER A 40 -5.82 -12.43 -16.15
N SER A 41 -6.91 -12.75 -16.83
CA SER A 41 -8.07 -13.45 -16.23
C SER A 41 -7.89 -14.97 -16.20
N THR A 42 -6.76 -15.47 -16.71
CA THR A 42 -6.41 -16.89 -16.67
C THR A 42 -5.69 -17.17 -15.37
N GLU A 43 -6.36 -17.86 -14.46
CA GLU A 43 -5.77 -18.29 -13.19
C GLU A 43 -4.79 -19.46 -13.46
N GLY A 44 -3.51 -19.30 -13.09
CA GLY A 44 -2.57 -20.41 -12.92
C GLY A 44 -2.07 -21.12 -14.19
N ASN A 45 -1.79 -20.42 -15.29
CA ASN A 45 -0.95 -20.97 -16.35
C ASN A 45 0.52 -20.61 -16.10
N GLU A 46 1.14 -21.36 -15.20
CA GLU A 46 2.59 -21.46 -15.01
C GLU A 46 3.02 -22.93 -14.97
#